data_AF-A0A972EHF6-F1
#
_entry.id   AF-A0A972EHF6-F1
#
_cell.length_a   1.000
_cell.length_b   1.000
_cell.length_c   1.000
_cell.angle_alpha   90.00
_cell.angle_beta   90.00
_cell.angle_gamma   90.00
#
_symmetry.space_group_name_H-M   'P 1'
#
loop_
_entity.id
_entity.type
_entity.pdbx_description
1 polymer ?
#
loop_
_entity_poly.entity_id
_entity_poly.type
_entity_poly.pdbx_seq_one_letter_code
_entity_poly.pdbx_strand_id
1 'polypeptide(L)'
;MKKVFIIFTFIIVIACHNFIFASYNGKTTEQELYKQVKRIFCERARIWNNYLIGQYTSLAQLEEELETVVTNPLFRADMEMFEQMLSVPTSYEDISGVSVQDVHVIKNNFRGAVLEASILWEIEGYENNYKEEIEYIVEMKKDGENWLLSDYKINNRQ
;
A
#
# COMPACT_ATOMS: atom_id res chain seq x y z
N MET A 1 -7.55 27.65 49.81
CA MET A 1 -6.94 27.36 48.49
C MET A 1 -6.46 25.91 48.29
N LYS A 2 -6.48 25.00 49.29
CA LYS A 2 -6.11 23.57 49.08
C LYS A 2 -7.26 22.67 48.58
N LYS A 3 -8.52 23.04 48.84
CA LYS A 3 -9.70 22.22 48.47
C LYS A 3 -10.09 22.31 46.98
N VAL A 4 -9.76 23.43 46.32
CA VAL A 4 -10.05 23.61 44.87
C VAL A 4 -9.12 22.77 44.00
N PHE A 5 -7.86 22.59 44.41
CA PHE A 5 -6.90 21.72 43.70
C PHE A 5 -7.32 20.25 43.70
N ILE A 6 -7.92 19.74 44.78
CA ILE A 6 -8.36 18.34 44.90
C ILE A 6 -9.52 18.03 43.94
N ILE A 7 -10.43 19.00 43.73
CA ILE A 7 -11.54 18.84 42.79
C ILE A 7 -11.00 18.81 41.34
N PHE A 8 -10.00 19.63 41.04
CA PHE A 8 -9.37 19.66 39.71
C PHE A 8 -8.63 18.35 39.40
N THR A 9 -7.99 17.73 40.41
CA THR A 9 -7.31 16.44 40.22
C THR A 9 -8.30 15.31 39.98
N PHE A 10 -9.47 15.34 40.62
CA PHE A 10 -10.53 14.33 40.39
C PHE A 10 -11.14 14.42 38.98
N ILE A 11 -11.32 15.62 38.44
CA ILE A 11 -11.86 15.83 37.09
C ILE A 11 -10.87 15.33 36.02
N ILE A 12 -9.56 15.54 36.21
CA ILE A 12 -8.52 15.05 35.29
C ILE A 12 -8.45 13.52 35.34
N VAL A 13 -8.58 12.88 36.50
CA VAL A 13 -8.58 11.42 36.62
C VAL A 13 -9.80 10.79 35.94
N ILE A 14 -10.99 11.40 36.04
CA ILE A 14 -12.21 10.94 35.35
C ILE A 14 -12.11 11.17 33.83
N ALA A 15 -11.51 12.29 33.39
CA ALA A 15 -11.26 12.56 31.98
C ALA A 15 -10.25 11.56 31.37
N CYS A 16 -9.21 11.19 32.12
CA CYS A 16 -8.26 10.15 31.72
C CYS A 16 -8.86 8.73 31.76
N HIS A 17 -9.81 8.45 32.66
CA HIS A 17 -10.49 7.16 32.72
C HIS A 17 -11.51 6.97 31.58
N ASN A 18 -12.11 8.05 31.08
CA ASN A 18 -13.00 8.04 29.91
C ASN A 18 -12.24 7.95 28.57
N PHE A 19 -10.90 7.91 28.59
CA PHE A 19 -10.07 7.59 27.42
C PHE A 19 -9.86 6.07 27.21
N ILE A 20 -10.54 5.23 28.00
CA ILE A 20 -10.57 3.79 27.76
C ILE A 20 -11.69 3.49 26.75
N PHE A 21 -11.27 3.27 25.50
CA PHE A 21 -12.01 2.57 24.46
C PHE A 21 -13.36 3.18 24.07
N ALA A 22 -13.31 4.29 23.35
CA ALA A 22 -14.18 4.38 22.18
C ALA A 22 -13.84 3.16 21.31
N SER A 23 -14.71 2.15 21.32
CA SER A 23 -14.68 1.01 20.41
C SER A 23 -14.75 1.57 18.99
N TYR A 24 -13.59 1.92 18.46
CA TYR A 24 -13.40 2.24 17.07
C TYR A 24 -13.81 0.95 16.36
N ASN A 25 -14.89 1.00 15.57
CA ASN A 25 -15.17 -0.07 14.62
C ASN A 25 -13.83 -0.40 13.96
N GLY A 26 -13.33 -1.64 14.09
CA GLY A 26 -12.01 -2.04 13.60
C GLY A 26 -11.86 -2.04 12.08
N LYS A 27 -12.63 -1.17 11.40
CA LYS A 27 -12.63 -0.88 9.99
C LYS A 27 -11.86 0.42 9.79
N THR A 28 -10.81 0.35 8.98
CA THR A 28 -10.08 1.53 8.52
C THR A 28 -10.99 2.41 7.64
N THR A 29 -10.84 3.72 7.66
CA THR A 29 -11.67 4.59 6.81
C THR A 29 -11.32 4.41 5.34
N GLU A 30 -12.28 4.67 4.44
CA GLU A 30 -12.03 4.59 2.99
C GLU A 30 -10.93 5.55 2.56
N GLN A 31 -10.91 6.76 3.13
CA GLN A 31 -9.87 7.76 2.86
C GLN A 31 -8.48 7.29 3.28
N GLU A 32 -8.38 6.53 4.38
CA GLU A 32 -7.11 5.95 4.80
C GLU A 32 -6.69 4.82 3.85
N LEU A 33 -7.63 3.93 3.47
CA LEU A 33 -7.36 2.89 2.47
C LEU A 33 -6.92 3.47 1.12
N TYR A 34 -7.54 4.56 0.65
CA TYR A 34 -7.12 5.29 -0.54
C TYR A 34 -5.66 5.75 -0.46
N LYS A 35 -5.27 6.36 0.67
CA LYS A 35 -3.87 6.79 0.89
C LYS A 35 -2.91 5.60 0.87
N GLN A 36 -3.32 4.47 1.46
CA GLN A 36 -2.49 3.28 1.51
C GLN A 36 -2.33 2.64 0.13
N VAL A 37 -3.40 2.54 -0.67
CA VAL A 37 -3.32 2.09 -2.08
C VAL A 37 -2.36 2.99 -2.84
N LYS A 38 -2.53 4.31 -2.76
CA LYS A 38 -1.65 5.26 -3.44
C LYS A 38 -0.19 5.07 -3.03
N ARG A 39 0.09 5.03 -1.73
CA ARG A 39 1.45 4.81 -1.21
C ARG A 39 2.06 3.53 -1.79
N ILE A 40 1.35 2.41 -1.66
CA ILE A 40 1.83 1.10 -2.08
C ILE A 40 2.15 1.06 -3.58
N PHE A 41 1.25 1.54 -4.44
CA PHE A 41 1.47 1.47 -5.89
C PHE A 41 2.58 2.41 -6.35
N CYS A 42 2.70 3.61 -5.77
CA CYS A 42 3.81 4.51 -6.05
C CYS A 42 5.16 3.92 -5.59
N GLU A 43 5.23 3.39 -4.37
CA GLU A 43 6.47 2.78 -3.85
C GLU A 43 6.85 1.52 -4.62
N ARG A 44 5.87 0.68 -4.98
CA ARG A 44 6.14 -0.51 -5.80
C ARG A 44 6.67 -0.13 -7.17
N ALA A 45 6.08 0.85 -7.86
CA ALA A 45 6.62 1.35 -9.14
C ALA A 45 8.06 1.88 -8.99
N ARG A 46 8.35 2.60 -7.90
CA ARG A 46 9.72 3.06 -7.61
C ARG A 46 10.69 1.90 -7.42
N ILE A 47 10.31 0.87 -6.65
CA ILE A 47 11.14 -0.32 -6.42
C ILE A 47 11.43 -1.03 -7.75
N TRP A 48 10.41 -1.21 -8.60
CA TRP A 48 10.56 -1.77 -9.94
C TRP A 48 11.54 -0.96 -10.79
N ASN A 49 11.33 0.35 -10.94
CA ASN A 49 12.23 1.19 -11.72
C ASN A 49 13.67 1.15 -11.18
N ASN A 50 13.84 1.22 -9.85
CA ASN A 50 15.15 1.16 -9.20
C ASN A 50 15.89 -0.15 -9.51
N TYR A 51 15.16 -1.28 -9.55
CA TYR A 51 15.71 -2.55 -9.98
C TYR A 51 16.15 -2.51 -11.45
N LEU A 52 15.30 -2.02 -12.34
CA LEU A 52 15.53 -1.96 -13.78
C LEU A 52 16.73 -1.10 -14.18
N ILE A 53 17.03 -0.04 -13.42
CA ILE A 53 18.20 0.82 -13.64
C ILE A 53 19.43 0.42 -12.79
N GLY A 54 19.36 -0.70 -12.08
CA GLY A 54 20.49 -1.26 -11.32
C GLY A 54 20.87 -0.50 -10.06
N GLN A 55 19.91 0.13 -9.36
CA GLN A 55 20.18 0.83 -8.09
C GLN A 55 20.42 -0.12 -6.90
N TYR A 56 20.00 -1.39 -7.00
CA TYR A 56 20.21 -2.37 -5.94
C TYR A 56 21.58 -3.06 -6.08
N THR A 57 22.29 -3.13 -4.97
CA THR A 57 23.59 -3.81 -4.90
C THR A 57 23.46 -5.33 -4.77
N SER A 58 22.31 -5.81 -4.30
CA SER A 58 22.00 -7.24 -4.14
C SER A 58 20.48 -7.48 -4.14
N LEU A 59 20.06 -8.71 -4.42
CA LEU A 59 18.66 -9.12 -4.29
C LEU A 59 18.13 -9.00 -2.85
N ALA A 60 18.99 -9.17 -1.84
CA ALA A 60 18.59 -9.02 -0.44
C ALA A 60 18.16 -7.57 -0.12
N GLN A 61 18.86 -6.57 -0.69
CA GLN A 61 18.48 -5.17 -0.51
C GLN A 61 17.12 -4.86 -1.17
N LEU A 62 16.86 -5.44 -2.35
CA LEU A 62 15.58 -5.35 -3.04
C LEU A 62 14.47 -6.01 -2.21
N GLU A 63 14.74 -7.20 -1.68
CA GLU A 63 13.83 -7.99 -0.86
C GLU A 63 13.36 -7.21 0.38
N GLU A 64 14.31 -6.67 1.16
CA GLU A 64 14.01 -5.86 2.36
C GLU A 64 13.11 -4.66 2.05
N GLU A 65 13.32 -4.00 0.91
CA GLU A 65 12.51 -2.85 0.52
C GLU A 65 11.12 -3.26 0.02
N LEU A 66 11.04 -4.36 -0.73
CA LEU A 66 9.81 -4.91 -1.27
C LEU A 66 8.86 -5.38 -0.16
N GLU A 67 9.38 -5.99 0.91
CA GLU A 67 8.58 -6.41 2.09
C GLU A 67 7.84 -5.26 2.78
N THR A 68 8.26 -4.01 2.59
CA THR A 68 7.60 -2.84 3.19
C THR A 68 6.27 -2.46 2.51
N VAL A 69 6.00 -3.01 1.33
CA VAL A 69 4.83 -2.65 0.51
C VAL A 69 4.01 -3.85 0.03
N VAL A 70 4.60 -5.03 -0.12
CA VAL A 70 3.91 -6.25 -0.54
C VAL A 70 4.07 -7.38 0.47
N THR A 71 3.14 -8.32 0.44
CA THR A 71 3.18 -9.54 1.24
C THR A 71 2.76 -10.74 0.40
N ASN A 72 2.84 -11.94 0.98
CA ASN A 72 2.52 -13.17 0.27
C ASN A 72 1.02 -13.28 -0.09
N PRO A 73 0.69 -13.82 -1.29
CA PRO A 73 1.61 -14.48 -2.24
C PRO A 73 2.36 -13.56 -3.22
N LEU A 74 1.95 -12.30 -3.37
CA LEU A 74 2.50 -11.38 -4.38
C LEU A 74 4.00 -11.14 -4.21
N PHE A 75 4.47 -10.99 -2.97
CA PHE A 75 5.89 -10.84 -2.68
C PHE A 75 6.75 -11.91 -3.34
N ARG A 76 6.35 -13.19 -3.22
CA ARG A 76 7.07 -14.30 -3.84
C ARG A 76 7.04 -14.21 -5.38
N ALA A 77 5.89 -13.85 -5.96
CA ALA A 77 5.78 -13.70 -7.41
C ALA A 77 6.67 -12.56 -7.95
N ASP A 78 6.76 -11.45 -7.22
CA ASP A 78 7.65 -10.34 -7.56
C ASP A 78 9.12 -10.78 -7.49
N MET A 79 9.54 -11.45 -6.42
CA MET A 79 10.92 -11.97 -6.28
C MET A 79 11.28 -12.98 -7.36
N GLU A 80 10.38 -13.92 -7.67
CA GLU A 80 10.57 -14.88 -8.77
C GLU A 80 10.75 -14.17 -10.12
N MET A 81 10.00 -13.07 -10.35
CA MET A 81 10.14 -12.27 -11.57
C MET A 81 11.50 -11.55 -11.62
N PHE A 82 11.92 -10.92 -10.52
CA PHE A 82 13.23 -10.26 -10.44
C PHE A 82 14.39 -11.25 -10.63
N GLU A 83 14.29 -12.48 -10.11
CA GLU A 83 15.29 -13.51 -10.36
C GLU A 83 15.30 -13.97 -11.82
N GLN A 84 14.12 -14.15 -12.43
CA GLN A 84 14.01 -14.53 -13.85
C GLN A 84 14.64 -13.49 -14.78
N MET A 85 14.44 -12.20 -14.49
CA MET A 85 15.02 -11.10 -15.27
C MET A 85 16.56 -11.11 -15.31
N LEU A 86 17.23 -11.72 -14.32
CA LEU A 86 18.69 -11.91 -14.35
C LEU A 86 19.15 -12.96 -15.38
N SER A 87 18.28 -13.91 -15.70
CA SER A 87 18.59 -15.04 -16.58
C SER A 87 18.07 -14.88 -18.01
N VAL A 88 17.02 -14.08 -18.19
CA VAL A 88 16.35 -13.88 -19.47
C VAL A 88 16.44 -12.40 -19.86
N PRO A 89 17.13 -12.05 -20.97
CA PRO A 89 17.10 -10.71 -21.51
C PRO A 89 15.64 -10.29 -21.78
N THR A 90 15.15 -9.37 -20.96
CA THR A 90 13.77 -8.91 -20.98
C THR A 90 13.78 -7.42 -21.25
N SER A 91 13.01 -6.98 -22.24
CA SER A 91 12.74 -5.57 -22.49
C SER A 91 11.71 -5.08 -21.47
N TYR A 92 11.97 -3.93 -20.85
CA TYR A 92 11.09 -3.28 -19.90
C TYR A 92 10.94 -1.79 -20.22
N GLU A 93 9.80 -1.22 -19.82
CA GLU A 93 9.49 0.20 -19.94
C GLU A 93 9.42 0.80 -18.53
N ASP A 94 9.87 2.04 -18.39
CA ASP A 94 9.94 2.71 -17.10
C ASP A 94 8.60 3.34 -16.74
N ILE A 95 8.22 3.25 -15.46
CA ILE A 95 6.99 3.87 -14.95
C ILE A 95 7.32 5.28 -14.47
N SER A 96 7.00 6.30 -15.27
CA SER A 96 7.26 7.70 -14.92
C SER A 96 6.26 8.27 -13.91
N GLY A 97 5.06 7.68 -13.81
CA GLY A 97 4.01 8.19 -12.93
C GLY A 97 2.96 7.15 -12.56
N VAL A 98 2.45 7.27 -11.34
CA VAL A 98 1.34 6.46 -10.83
C VAL A 98 0.35 7.35 -10.11
N SER A 99 -0.92 7.32 -10.52
CA SER A 99 -2.00 8.07 -9.88
C SER A 99 -3.22 7.21 -9.68
N VAL A 100 -3.67 7.10 -8.43
CA VAL A 100 -4.95 6.47 -8.09
C VAL A 100 -6.07 7.46 -8.44
N GLN A 101 -6.97 7.06 -9.33
CA GLN A 101 -8.10 7.89 -9.77
C GLN A 101 -9.31 7.71 -8.87
N ASP A 102 -9.60 6.45 -8.51
CA ASP A 102 -10.74 6.10 -7.67
C ASP A 102 -10.44 4.84 -6.83
N VAL A 103 -11.11 4.74 -5.67
CA VAL A 103 -11.06 3.56 -4.81
C VAL A 103 -12.45 3.30 -4.23
N HIS A 104 -13.00 2.12 -4.51
CA HIS A 104 -14.24 1.63 -3.94
C HIS A 104 -13.98 0.46 -2.99
N VAL A 105 -14.47 0.53 -1.75
CA VAL A 105 -14.26 -0.53 -0.76
C VAL A 105 -15.29 -1.64 -0.92
N ILE A 106 -14.86 -2.82 -1.38
CA ILE A 106 -15.71 -4.02 -1.45
C ILE A 106 -15.85 -4.67 -0.06
N LYS A 107 -14.72 -4.84 0.64
CA LYS A 107 -14.66 -5.50 1.94
C LYS A 107 -13.59 -4.84 2.80
N ASN A 108 -13.89 -4.65 4.08
CA ASN A 108 -12.94 -4.08 5.04
C ASN A 108 -13.18 -4.66 6.43
N ASN A 109 -12.10 -5.20 7.01
CA ASN A 109 -12.07 -5.75 8.34
C ASN A 109 -10.69 -5.52 8.98
N PHE A 110 -10.55 -5.91 10.24
CA PHE A 110 -9.35 -5.70 11.04
C PHE A 110 -8.07 -6.38 10.50
N ARG A 111 -8.19 -7.40 9.64
CA ARG A 111 -7.05 -8.13 9.05
C ARG A 111 -6.71 -7.67 7.63
N GLY A 112 -7.62 -6.99 6.95
CA GLY A 112 -7.47 -6.75 5.53
C GLY A 112 -8.65 -6.07 4.86
N ALA A 113 -8.41 -5.65 3.61
CA ALA A 113 -9.37 -4.99 2.75
C ALA A 113 -9.32 -5.56 1.33
N VAL A 114 -10.46 -5.56 0.66
CA VAL A 114 -10.60 -5.82 -0.78
C VAL A 114 -11.24 -4.59 -1.40
N LEU A 115 -10.61 -4.05 -2.44
CA LEU A 115 -10.92 -2.77 -3.04
C LEU A 115 -11.03 -2.92 -4.56
N GLU A 116 -11.89 -2.12 -5.19
CA GLU A 116 -11.76 -1.79 -6.61
C GLU A 116 -10.96 -0.49 -6.68
N ALA A 117 -9.90 -0.45 -7.47
CA ALA A 117 -9.07 0.75 -7.62
C ALA A 117 -8.82 1.01 -9.10
N SER A 118 -9.11 2.24 -9.56
CA SER A 118 -8.66 2.70 -10.86
C SER A 118 -7.30 3.39 -10.72
N ILE A 119 -6.31 2.91 -11.47
CA ILE A 119 -4.94 3.42 -11.43
C ILE A 119 -4.54 3.86 -12.83
N LEU A 120 -4.13 5.12 -12.93
CA LEU A 120 -3.51 5.70 -14.11
C LEU A 120 -1.99 5.52 -14.00
N TRP A 121 -1.44 4.80 -14.97
CA TRP A 121 -0.02 4.60 -15.19
C TRP A 121 0.47 5.58 -16.26
N GLU A 122 1.61 6.21 -16.03
CA GLU A 122 2.34 6.97 -17.04
C GLU A 122 3.64 6.22 -17.32
N ILE A 123 3.84 5.82 -18.58
CA ILE A 123 4.89 4.90 -18.99
C ILE A 123 5.78 5.57 -20.03
N GLU A 124 7.09 5.47 -19.84
CA GLU A 124 8.12 5.86 -20.81
C GLU A 124 8.39 4.69 -21.75
N GLY A 125 7.63 4.64 -22.84
CA GLY A 125 7.77 3.61 -23.86
C GLY A 125 8.96 3.87 -24.80
N TYR A 126 9.35 2.83 -25.54
CA TYR A 126 10.51 2.90 -26.45
C TYR A 126 10.38 3.95 -27.56
N GLU A 127 9.16 4.11 -28.10
CA GLU A 127 8.89 5.06 -29.18
C GLU A 127 8.23 6.34 -28.67
N ASN A 128 7.28 6.19 -27.74
CA ASN A 128 6.50 7.30 -27.19
C ASN A 128 6.10 7.00 -25.75
N ASN A 129 5.96 8.07 -24.97
CA ASN A 129 5.34 7.99 -23.66
C ASN A 129 3.83 7.81 -23.82
N TYR A 130 3.23 6.97 -23.00
CA TYR A 130 1.79 6.74 -23.04
C TYR A 130 1.22 6.65 -21.62
N LYS A 131 -0.11 6.71 -21.54
CA LYS A 131 -0.83 6.54 -20.28
C LYS A 131 -1.82 5.40 -20.41
N GLU A 132 -1.95 4.62 -19.36
CA GLU A 132 -2.87 3.51 -19.28
C GLU A 132 -3.65 3.58 -17.97
N GLU A 133 -4.97 3.61 -18.05
CA GLU A 133 -5.83 3.54 -16.88
C GLU A 133 -6.37 2.12 -16.76
N ILE A 134 -6.06 1.46 -15.65
CA ILE A 134 -6.45 0.07 -15.39
C ILE A 134 -7.23 0.00 -14.09
N GLU A 135 -8.37 -0.69 -14.14
CA GLU A 135 -9.12 -1.05 -12.95
C GLU A 135 -8.61 -2.37 -12.37
N TYR A 136 -8.37 -2.39 -11.06
CA TYR A 136 -7.91 -3.56 -10.33
C TYR A 136 -8.87 -3.94 -9.21
N ILE A 137 -9.00 -5.25 -8.97
CA ILE A 137 -9.39 -5.76 -7.66
C ILE A 137 -8.11 -5.91 -6.84
N VAL A 138 -7.99 -5.13 -5.77
CA VAL A 138 -6.81 -5.04 -4.91
C VAL A 138 -7.10 -5.71 -3.58
N GLU A 139 -6.24 -6.66 -3.18
CA GLU A 139 -6.30 -7.33 -1.88
C GLU A 139 -5.17 -6.85 -0.99
N MET A 140 -5.53 -6.26 0.15
CA MET A 140 -4.60 -5.72 1.13
C MET A 140 -4.72 -6.46 2.45
N LYS A 141 -3.57 -6.70 3.09
CA LYS A 141 -3.48 -7.25 4.45
C LYS A 141 -2.91 -6.21 5.39
N LYS A 142 -3.39 -6.24 6.63
CA LYS A 142 -2.83 -5.44 7.72
C LYS A 142 -1.83 -6.29 8.48
N ASP A 143 -0.60 -5.81 8.60
CA ASP A 143 0.44 -6.38 9.46
C ASP A 143 0.90 -5.31 10.47
N GLY A 144 0.52 -5.51 11.74
CA GLY A 144 0.62 -4.47 12.76
C GLY A 144 -0.16 -3.20 12.35
N GLU A 145 0.56 -2.10 12.17
CA GLU A 145 0.01 -0.83 11.69
C GLU A 145 0.19 -0.61 10.18
N ASN A 146 0.89 -1.51 9.51
CA ASN A 146 1.20 -1.38 8.09
C ASN A 146 0.15 -2.07 7.23
N TRP A 147 -0.20 -1.42 6.12
CA TRP A 147 -0.97 -2.00 5.06
C TRP A 147 -0.04 -2.48 3.95
N LEU A 148 -0.18 -3.74 3.57
CA LEU A 148 0.63 -4.39 2.53
C LEU A 148 -0.28 -4.93 1.44
N LEU A 149 0.19 -4.87 0.19
CA LEU A 149 -0.48 -5.47 -0.95
C LEU A 149 -0.24 -6.97 -0.96
N SER A 150 -1.31 -7.75 -0.85
CA SER A 150 -1.23 -9.21 -0.86
C SER A 150 -1.41 -9.78 -2.26
N ASP A 151 -2.28 -9.17 -3.06
CA ASP A 151 -2.59 -9.60 -4.42
C ASP A 151 -3.34 -8.49 -5.17
N TYR A 152 -3.37 -8.56 -6.50
CA TYR A 152 -4.24 -7.76 -7.35
C TYR A 152 -4.48 -8.43 -8.69
N LYS A 153 -5.63 -8.12 -9.30
CA LYS A 153 -5.99 -8.61 -10.64
C LYS A 153 -6.74 -7.55 -11.41
N ILE A 154 -6.57 -7.56 -12.73
CA ILE A 154 -7.33 -6.66 -13.61
C ILE A 154 -8.82 -6.99 -13.49
N ASN A 155 -9.63 -5.94 -13.28
CA ASN A 155 -11.06 -6.02 -13.23
C ASN A 155 -11.63 -5.92 -14.66
N ASN A 156 -11.75 -7.06 -15.35
CA ASN A 156 -12.27 -7.12 -16.73
C ASN A 156 -13.80 -6.98 -16.80
N ARG A 157 -14.39 -5.96 -16.18
CA ARG A 157 -15.81 -5.63 -16.39
C ARG A 157 -15.97 -5.04 -17.80
N GLN A 158 -16.06 -5.92 -18.80
CA GLN A 158 -16.58 -5.62 -20.14
C GLN A 158 -18.03 -6.06 -20.25
#